data_AF-A0A6B3QX70-F1
#
_entry.id   AF-A0A6B3QX70-F1
#
_cell.length_a   1.000
_cell.length_b   1.000
_cell.length_c   1.000
_cell.angle_alpha   90.00
_cell.angle_beta   90.00
_cell.angle_gamma   90.00
#
_symmetry.space_group_name_H-M   'P 1'
#
loop_
_entity.id
_entity.type
_entity.pdbx_description
1 polymer ?
#
loop_
_entity_poly.entity_id
_entity_poly.type
_entity_poly.pdbx_seq_one_letter_code
_entity_poly.pdbx_strand_id
1 'polypeptide(L)'
;MTTDTTPHSRAYDLLASVLSNKFEVPTEAIVPTATFEQLDLDSLAVVELFVVLTEELGIEVQDGEADPDLTLAGVADLMVEAGKS
;
A
#
# COMPACT_ATOMS: atom_id res chain seq x y z
N MET A 1 -6.06 -9.73 -24.31
CA MET A 1 -5.22 -8.94 -23.39
C MET A 1 -4.96 -9.82 -22.20
N THR A 2 -3.80 -10.45 -22.19
CA THR A 2 -3.34 -11.35 -21.12
C THR A 2 -2.90 -10.48 -19.95
N THR A 3 -3.65 -10.48 -18.86
CA THR A 3 -3.08 -10.11 -17.56
C THR A 3 -2.91 -11.40 -16.79
N ASP A 4 -1.70 -11.96 -16.92
CA ASP A 4 -1.15 -12.88 -15.94
C ASP A 4 -1.07 -12.09 -14.63
N THR A 5 -2.12 -12.17 -13.83
CA THR A 5 -2.21 -11.34 -12.64
C THR A 5 -1.42 -12.01 -11.52
N THR A 6 -0.12 -11.72 -11.49
CA THR A 6 0.74 -12.07 -10.35
C THR A 6 0.16 -11.41 -9.08
N PRO A 7 0.10 -12.11 -7.92
CA PRO A 7 -0.49 -11.58 -6.69
C PRO A 7 0.04 -10.19 -6.29
N HIS A 8 1.34 -9.97 -6.50
CA HIS A 8 2.03 -8.71 -6.22
C HIS A 8 1.45 -7.52 -7.00
N SER A 9 1.06 -7.70 -8.26
CA SER A 9 0.44 -6.63 -9.05
C SER A 9 -0.91 -6.21 -8.47
N ARG A 10 -1.73 -7.16 -7.98
CA ARG A 10 -3.05 -6.82 -7.40
C ARG A 10 -2.93 -6.07 -6.09
N ALA A 11 -2.03 -6.50 -5.22
CA ALA A 11 -1.79 -5.81 -3.96
C ALA A 11 -1.34 -4.37 -4.22
N TYR A 12 -0.42 -4.17 -5.17
CA TYR A 12 0.03 -2.85 -5.58
C TYR A 12 -1.10 -2.00 -6.17
N ASP A 13 -1.93 -2.54 -7.07
CA ASP A 13 -3.07 -1.82 -7.66
C ASP A 13 -4.09 -1.38 -6.61
N LEU A 14 -4.35 -2.22 -5.60
CA LEU A 14 -5.23 -1.90 -4.47
C LEU A 14 -4.64 -0.79 -3.60
N LEU A 15 -3.36 -0.91 -3.25
CA LEU A 15 -2.63 0.11 -2.50
C LEU A 15 -2.65 1.45 -3.24
N ALA A 16 -2.32 1.45 -4.54
CA ALA A 16 -2.36 2.63 -5.40
C ALA A 16 -3.76 3.26 -5.45
N SER A 17 -4.81 2.45 -5.56
CA SER A 17 -6.19 2.91 -5.55
C SER A 17 -6.57 3.56 -4.22
N VAL A 18 -6.16 2.99 -3.08
CA VAL A 18 -6.39 3.60 -1.77
C VAL A 18 -5.64 4.93 -1.65
N LEU A 19 -4.38 4.96 -2.03
CA LEU A 19 -3.55 6.19 -2.02
C LEU A 19 -4.16 7.28 -2.88
N SER A 20 -4.59 6.97 -4.11
CA SER A 20 -5.17 7.99 -5.00
C SER A 20 -6.58 8.43 -4.57
N ASN A 21 -7.42 7.52 -4.06
CA ASN A 21 -8.82 7.83 -3.78
C ASN A 21 -9.06 8.35 -2.36
N LYS A 22 -8.30 7.87 -1.36
CA LYS A 22 -8.47 8.24 0.05
C LYS A 22 -7.48 9.32 0.48
N PHE A 23 -6.23 9.20 0.03
CA PHE A 23 -5.14 10.09 0.41
C PHE A 23 -4.85 11.15 -0.67
N GLU A 24 -5.63 11.19 -1.75
CA GLU A 24 -5.51 12.14 -2.85
C GLU A 24 -4.09 12.20 -3.47
N VAL A 25 -3.34 11.11 -3.36
CA VAL A 25 -1.97 11.03 -3.86
C VAL A 25 -1.98 11.03 -5.40
N PRO A 26 -1.16 11.87 -6.05
CA PRO A 26 -1.08 11.90 -7.51
C PRO A 26 -0.59 10.56 -8.05
N THR A 27 -1.34 9.97 -8.98
CA THR A 27 -0.96 8.68 -9.60
C THR A 27 0.42 8.70 -10.28
N GLU A 28 0.92 9.86 -10.68
CA GLU A 28 2.28 10.04 -11.21
C GLU A 28 3.39 9.89 -10.14
N ALA A 29 3.06 10.15 -8.87
CA ALA A 29 3.97 10.00 -7.74
C ALA A 29 3.92 8.57 -7.16
N ILE A 30 2.81 7.85 -7.37
CA ILE A 30 2.63 6.46 -6.94
C ILE A 30 3.52 5.55 -7.81
N VAL A 31 4.75 5.34 -7.37
CA VAL A 31 5.71 4.43 -8.01
C VAL A 31 6.21 3.38 -7.02
N PRO A 32 6.61 2.17 -7.48
CA PRO A 32 6.98 1.07 -6.59
C PRO A 32 8.13 1.41 -5.63
N THR A 33 9.03 2.30 -6.05
CA THR A 33 10.20 2.73 -5.28
C THR A 33 9.95 3.96 -4.40
N ALA A 34 8.77 4.59 -4.49
CA ALA A 34 8.45 5.74 -3.66
C ALA A 34 8.14 5.27 -2.23
N THR A 35 8.60 6.04 -1.25
CA THR A 35 8.24 5.86 0.16
C THR A 35 7.02 6.71 0.51
N PHE A 36 6.34 6.40 1.62
CA PHE A 36 5.22 7.23 2.08
C PHE A 36 5.66 8.65 2.44
N GLU A 37 6.86 8.82 3.00
CA GLU A 37 7.44 10.15 3.25
C GLU A 37 7.58 10.97 1.95
N GLN A 38 8.02 10.33 0.86
CA GLN A 38 8.13 10.97 -0.46
C GLN A 38 6.78 11.33 -1.08
N LEU A 39 5.69 10.71 -0.61
CA LEU A 39 4.32 10.99 -1.02
C LEU A 39 3.65 12.06 -0.13
N ASP A 40 4.41 12.74 0.73
CA ASP A 40 3.90 13.70 1.72
C ASP A 40 2.89 13.05 2.69
N LEU A 41 3.02 11.75 2.95
CA LEU A 41 2.22 11.05 3.93
C LEU A 41 2.90 11.09 5.30
N ASP A 42 2.31 11.86 6.20
CA ASP A 42 2.71 11.91 7.61
C ASP A 42 2.52 10.57 8.31
N SER A 43 3.19 10.37 9.45
CA SER A 43 3.05 9.16 10.27
C SER A 43 1.61 8.82 10.65
N LEU A 44 0.75 9.83 10.85
CA LEU A 44 -0.68 9.62 11.11
C LEU A 44 -1.42 9.09 9.87
N ALA A 45 -1.11 9.61 8.68
CA ALA A 45 -1.70 9.16 7.43
C ALA A 45 -1.26 7.73 7.08
N VAL A 46 0.00 7.39 7.37
CA VAL A 46 0.51 6.03 7.25
C VAL A 46 -0.29 5.07 8.15
N VAL A 47 -0.50 5.42 9.43
CA VAL A 47 -1.34 4.61 10.33
C VAL A 47 -2.76 4.46 9.80
N GLU A 48 -3.38 5.55 9.34
CA GLU A 48 -4.73 5.52 8.76
C GLU A 48 -4.78 4.63 7.51
N LEU A 49 -3.75 4.67 6.66
CA LEU A 49 -3.64 3.80 5.49
C LEU A 49 -3.67 2.33 5.89
N PHE A 50 -2.87 1.92 6.88
CA PHE A 50 -2.86 0.54 7.35
C PHE A 50 -4.20 0.11 7.98
N VAL A 51 -4.87 1.02 8.69
CA VAL A 51 -6.25 0.77 9.18
C VAL A 51 -7.20 0.53 8.00
N VAL A 52 -7.18 1.39 6.98
CA VAL A 52 -8.02 1.23 5.78
C VAL A 52 -7.71 -0.07 5.04
N LEU A 53 -6.44 -0.45 4.90
CA LEU A 53 -6.04 -1.72 4.28
C LEU A 53 -6.55 -2.92 5.09
N THR A 54 -6.50 -2.84 6.42
CA THR A 54 -7.03 -3.89 7.31
C THR A 54 -8.56 -3.97 7.20
N GLU A 55 -9.27 -2.85 7.21
CA GLU A 55 -10.73 -2.80 7.16
C GLU A 55 -11.30 -3.17 5.78
N GLU A 56 -10.70 -2.66 4.69
CA GLU A 56 -11.19 -2.87 3.33
C GLU A 56 -10.75 -4.23 2.75
N LEU A 57 -9.54 -4.69 3.10
CA LEU A 57 -8.92 -5.86 2.48
C LEU A 57 -8.73 -7.04 3.45
N GLY A 58 -8.94 -6.84 4.75
CA GLY A 58 -8.71 -7.87 5.77
C GLY A 58 -7.23 -8.19 5.99
N ILE A 59 -6.32 -7.28 5.59
CA ILE A 59 -4.88 -7.49 5.67
C ILE A 59 -4.37 -6.91 6.99
N GLU A 60 -4.03 -7.78 7.95
CA GLU A 60 -3.33 -7.36 9.16
C GLU A 60 -1.86 -7.07 8.86
N VAL A 61 -1.50 -5.79 8.88
CA VAL A 61 -0.10 -5.36 8.88
C VAL A 61 0.29 -5.07 10.34
N GLN A 62 1.43 -5.60 10.81
CA GLN A 62 1.82 -5.39 12.20
C GLN A 62 2.15 -3.92 12.46
N ASP A 63 1.87 -3.40 13.65
CA ASP A 63 2.10 -2.00 14.01
C ASP A 63 3.57 -1.54 13.80
N GLY A 64 4.54 -2.47 13.81
CA GLY A 64 5.95 -2.19 13.53
C GLY A 64 6.32 -2.06 12.05
N GLU A 65 5.38 -2.36 11.15
CA GLU A 65 5.51 -2.26 9.70
C GLU A 65 4.84 -0.99 9.16
N ALA A 66 4.24 -0.16 10.02
CA ALA A 66 3.66 1.12 9.65
C ALA A 66 4.71 2.25 9.64
N ASP A 67 5.70 2.13 8.76
CA ASP A 67 6.85 3.02 8.72
C ASP A 67 6.84 3.92 7.45
N PRO A 68 6.99 5.26 7.58
CA PRO A 68 6.97 6.17 6.44
C PRO A 68 8.15 5.99 5.46
N ASP A 69 9.25 5.35 5.90
CA ASP A 69 10.40 5.01 5.06
C ASP A 69 10.15 3.78 4.18
N LEU A 70 9.03 3.07 4.37
CA LEU A 70 8.70 1.91 3.53
C LEU A 70 8.29 2.32 2.13
N THR A 71 8.77 1.52 1.17
CA THR A 71 8.38 1.66 -0.24
C THR A 71 7.03 1.04 -0.51
N LEU A 72 6.30 1.59 -1.49
CA LEU A 72 5.02 1.04 -1.93
C LEU A 72 5.13 -0.43 -2.39
N ALA A 73 6.23 -0.80 -3.05
CA ALA A 73 6.49 -2.19 -3.43
C ALA A 73 6.67 -3.11 -2.21
N GLY A 74 7.35 -2.61 -1.17
CA GLY A 74 7.54 -3.34 0.08
C GLY A 74 6.19 -3.65 0.73
N VAL A 75 5.32 -2.64 0.86
CA VAL A 75 3.99 -2.85 1.42
C VAL A 75 3.12 -3.77 0.56
N ALA A 76 3.17 -3.64 -0.75
CA ALA A 76 2.47 -4.57 -1.65
C ALA A 76 2.94 -6.03 -1.46
N ASP A 77 4.22 -6.25 -1.17
CA ASP A 77 4.74 -7.59 -0.88
C ASP A 77 4.23 -8.13 0.46
N LEU A 78 4.22 -7.30 1.51
CA LEU A 78 3.64 -7.63 2.81
C LEU A 78 2.16 -8.00 2.69
N MET A 79 1.41 -7.25 1.88
CA MET A 79 0.00 -7.53 1.58
C MET A 79 -0.20 -8.90 0.90
N VAL A 80 0.71 -9.29 0.00
CA VAL A 80 0.67 -10.62 -0.63
C VAL A 80 0.98 -11.72 0.38
N GLU A 81 1.96 -11.52 1.27
CA GLU A 81 2.30 -12.47 2.32
C GLU A 81 1.14 -12.63 3.32
N ALA A 82 0.53 -11.53 3.75
CA ALA A 82 -0.60 -11.54 4.68
C ALA A 82 -1.88 -12.17 4.08
N GLY A 83 -2.15 -11.94 2.80
CA GLY A 83 -3.29 -12.54 2.09
C GLY A 83 -3.19 -14.05 1.83
N LYS A 84 -2.09 -14.72 2.22
CA LYS A 84 -1.90 -16.17 2.07
C LYS A 84 -2.48 -17.02 3.22
N SER A 85 -3.07 -16.41 4.25
CA SER A 85 -3.59 -17.13 5.42
C SER A 85 -5.04 -17.62 5.30
#